data_AF-A0A2N2IP10-F1
#
_entry.id   AF-A0A2N2IP10-F1
#
_cell.length_a   1.000
_cell.length_b   1.000
_cell.length_c   1.000
_cell.angle_alpha   90.00
_cell.angle_beta   90.00
_cell.angle_gamma   90.00
#
_symmetry.space_group_name_H-M   'P 1'
#
loop_
_entity.id
_entity.type
_entity.pdbx_description
1 polymer ?
#
loop_
_entity_poly.entity_id
_entity_poly.type
_entity_poly.pdbx_seq_one_letter_code
_entity_poly.pdbx_strand_id
1 'polypeptide(L)'
;MLQRSLLLASFTLAIAGCSSEDTQDSGDIQSDAGADATSDADASQLDTSPPDSTPDVQPDSPLDGKQDDAPGDQVLPDSPTEAEAGEDAAPDTAPDTGTDRACTLGGGECEPDEKCAPLGANEALVCRPDGDKFPGEPCGASGLDDCIAGSACVEYDSTLSTCKPLCNNSAPCSEDHLACFPWFGPGGSVAGICLGDDCLPPAVGCDDGQRCTVLSADTTAVTACVPAGSVPVGGDCSTEECAPGAMCVKTGASYVCRAYCDGGEDCGSATQHCAWPWTSLSEVGLCTEGCDPVRQTGCGTDQGCYFMDPADGSTDCFPEGTLPEGADCSSLVDFCLPGLDCVLQPGTGPSFQYFCRAFCDADHPCTSGDCSTTQATEALKFCMP
;
A
#
# COMPACT_ATOMS: atom_id res chain seq x y z
N MET A 1 5.61 -40.35 53.63
CA MET A 1 5.46 -39.11 54.41
C MET A 1 4.47 -38.22 53.68
N LEU A 2 3.41 -37.81 54.40
CA LEU A 2 2.40 -36.78 54.14
C LEU A 2 2.12 -36.33 52.69
N GLN A 3 1.04 -36.88 52.12
CA GLN A 3 -0.25 -36.21 51.86
C GLN A 3 -0.27 -34.66 51.77
N ARG A 4 -0.70 -34.13 50.61
CA ARG A 4 -1.64 -32.99 50.55
C ARG A 4 -2.37 -32.92 49.21
N SER A 5 -3.67 -33.19 49.28
CA SER A 5 -4.71 -32.86 48.30
C SER A 5 -5.20 -31.43 48.52
N LEU A 6 -5.69 -30.76 47.46
CA LEU A 6 -6.83 -29.81 47.43
C LEU A 6 -7.06 -29.46 45.93
N LEU A 7 -8.11 -29.85 45.20
CA LEU A 7 -9.57 -29.58 45.25
C LEU A 7 -10.00 -28.13 44.98
N LEU A 8 -10.55 -27.96 43.76
CA LEU A 8 -11.66 -27.11 43.25
C LEU A 8 -12.01 -25.77 43.93
N ALA A 9 -12.27 -24.75 43.09
CA ALA A 9 -13.49 -23.93 43.17
C ALA A 9 -13.80 -23.24 41.82
N SER A 10 -14.92 -23.62 41.21
CA SER A 10 -15.58 -22.88 40.13
C SER A 10 -16.47 -21.80 40.76
N PHE A 11 -16.43 -20.58 40.23
CA PHE A 11 -17.30 -19.48 40.65
C PHE A 11 -18.35 -19.21 39.56
N THR A 12 -19.61 -19.50 39.86
CA THR A 12 -20.78 -19.00 39.14
C THR A 12 -21.27 -17.75 39.88
N LEU A 13 -21.38 -16.62 39.19
CA LEU A 13 -22.01 -15.42 39.72
C LEU A 13 -23.29 -15.13 38.94
N ALA A 14 -24.42 -15.13 39.65
CA ALA A 14 -25.72 -14.66 39.21
C ALA A 14 -26.08 -13.40 40.01
N ILE A 15 -26.52 -12.34 39.34
CA ILE A 15 -27.20 -11.17 39.92
C ILE A 15 -28.26 -10.78 38.86
N ALA A 16 -29.53 -11.16 39.01
CA ALA A 16 -30.59 -10.56 39.82
C ALA A 16 -30.85 -9.08 39.47
N GLY A 17 -32.00 -8.84 38.85
CA GLY A 17 -32.47 -7.50 38.47
C GLY A 17 -33.12 -6.72 39.61
N CYS A 18 -33.27 -5.42 39.37
CA CYS A 18 -34.18 -4.54 40.09
C CYS A 18 -34.99 -3.73 39.07
N SER A 19 -36.31 -3.83 39.24
CA SER A 19 -37.38 -3.02 38.65
C SER A 19 -37.55 -1.71 39.43
N SER A 20 -38.09 -0.66 38.79
CA SER A 20 -39.35 0.06 39.14
C SER A 20 -39.28 1.59 38.95
N GLU A 21 -40.16 2.07 38.04
CA GLU A 21 -41.17 3.15 38.20
C GLU A 21 -40.78 4.65 38.34
N ASP A 22 -41.20 5.39 37.29
CA ASP A 22 -41.97 6.66 37.22
C ASP A 22 -41.78 7.79 38.25
N THR A 23 -41.53 9.01 37.76
CA THR A 23 -42.34 10.21 38.10
C THR A 23 -42.24 11.31 37.01
N GLN A 24 -43.40 11.87 36.66
CA GLN A 24 -43.65 13.12 35.93
C GLN A 24 -42.96 14.33 36.59
N ASP A 25 -42.66 15.41 35.86
CA ASP A 25 -43.38 16.70 35.96
C ASP A 25 -42.71 17.82 35.12
N SER A 26 -43.58 18.72 34.75
CA SER A 26 -43.62 19.88 33.85
C SER A 26 -42.58 20.99 34.07
N GLY A 27 -42.38 21.82 33.02
CA GLY A 27 -41.76 23.13 33.19
C GLY A 27 -41.46 23.88 31.90
N ASP A 28 -42.48 24.50 31.30
CA ASP A 28 -42.35 25.61 30.35
C ASP A 28 -41.49 26.75 30.93
N ILE A 29 -40.52 27.26 30.17
CA ILE A 29 -40.07 28.66 30.27
C ILE A 29 -39.92 29.25 28.87
N GLN A 30 -40.86 30.13 28.52
CA GLN A 30 -40.72 31.18 27.51
C GLN A 30 -39.89 32.35 28.09
N SER A 31 -38.94 32.86 27.33
CA SER A 31 -38.47 34.26 27.30
C SER A 31 -37.61 34.38 26.02
N ASP A 32 -38.04 34.91 24.89
CA ASP A 32 -38.47 36.27 24.54
C ASP A 32 -37.32 37.31 24.50
N ALA A 33 -37.18 37.88 23.29
CA ALA A 33 -36.62 39.18 22.89
C ALA A 33 -35.10 39.52 23.03
N GLY A 34 -34.53 39.95 21.90
CA GLY A 34 -33.35 40.84 21.84
C GLY A 34 -32.52 40.64 20.57
N ALA A 35 -32.93 41.13 19.40
CA ALA A 35 -32.70 42.48 18.88
C ALA A 35 -31.53 42.54 17.87
N ASP A 36 -31.92 42.89 16.63
CA ASP A 36 -31.20 43.59 15.55
C ASP A 36 -29.71 43.90 15.70
N ALA A 37 -28.95 43.49 14.68
CA ALA A 37 -27.97 44.36 14.02
C ALA A 37 -27.78 43.92 12.56
N THR A 38 -28.55 44.55 11.68
CA THR A 38 -28.25 44.70 10.26
C THR A 38 -27.08 45.69 10.09
N SER A 39 -26.11 45.35 9.25
CA SER A 39 -25.30 46.35 8.56
C SER A 39 -24.95 45.85 7.17
N ASP A 40 -25.58 46.52 6.21
CA ASP A 40 -25.29 46.64 4.79
C ASP A 40 -23.77 46.68 4.50
N ALA A 41 -23.31 45.88 3.55
CA ALA A 41 -23.09 46.25 2.15
C ALA A 41 -21.96 47.28 1.96
N ASP A 42 -20.84 46.81 1.39
CA ASP A 42 -20.05 47.66 0.51
C ASP A 42 -19.73 46.89 -0.77
N ALA A 43 -20.25 47.43 -1.86
CA ALA A 43 -20.07 46.97 -3.21
C ALA A 43 -18.83 47.65 -3.77
N SER A 44 -17.80 46.86 -4.11
CA SER A 44 -16.76 47.30 -5.03
C SER A 44 -16.88 46.49 -6.32
N GLN A 45 -17.65 47.04 -7.26
CA GLN A 45 -17.47 46.81 -8.68
C GLN A 45 -16.64 47.96 -9.27
N LEU A 46 -15.72 47.60 -10.15
CA LEU A 46 -14.94 48.35 -11.17
C LEU A 46 -13.52 47.76 -11.11
N ASP A 47 -12.92 47.18 -12.15
CA ASP A 47 -12.96 47.67 -13.52
C ASP A 47 -12.55 46.58 -14.51
N THR A 48 -13.20 46.64 -15.66
CA THR A 48 -12.98 45.86 -16.88
C THR A 48 -11.84 46.47 -17.69
N SER A 49 -10.88 45.67 -18.16
CA SER A 49 -10.50 45.49 -19.59
C SER A 49 -9.11 44.85 -19.76
N PRO A 50 -8.91 43.98 -20.77
CA PRO A 50 -7.61 43.42 -21.13
C PRO A 50 -6.88 44.30 -22.16
N PRO A 51 -5.58 44.08 -22.35
CA PRO A 51 -5.03 44.21 -23.70
C PRO A 51 -4.31 42.94 -24.17
N ASP A 52 -4.74 42.51 -25.35
CA ASP A 52 -3.95 41.83 -26.39
C ASP A 52 -2.50 42.30 -26.43
N SER A 53 -1.56 41.35 -26.54
CA SER A 53 -0.25 41.54 -27.19
C SER A 53 0.41 40.18 -27.43
N THR A 54 0.01 39.48 -28.50
CA THR A 54 0.93 38.67 -29.28
C THR A 54 1.69 39.59 -30.25
N PRO A 55 3.00 39.38 -30.42
CA PRO A 55 3.61 39.59 -31.72
C PRO A 55 4.28 38.33 -32.23
N ASP A 56 4.03 38.09 -33.51
CA ASP A 56 4.64 37.13 -34.40
C ASP A 56 6.17 36.98 -34.25
N VAL A 57 6.64 35.74 -34.21
CA VAL A 57 7.97 35.38 -34.73
C VAL A 57 7.79 34.24 -35.73
N GLN A 58 7.91 34.61 -37.00
CA GLN A 58 7.97 33.70 -38.13
C GLN A 58 9.33 32.96 -38.21
N PRO A 59 9.40 31.88 -39.00
CA PRO A 59 10.45 30.88 -38.93
C PRO A 59 11.62 31.21 -39.86
N ASP A 60 12.84 30.95 -39.39
CA ASP A 60 14.01 30.85 -40.25
C ASP A 60 14.48 29.39 -40.31
N SER A 61 14.22 28.76 -41.45
CA SER A 61 15.13 27.76 -42.03
C SER A 61 15.81 28.42 -43.23
N PRO A 62 17.10 28.12 -43.47
CA PRO A 62 17.35 27.32 -44.66
C PRO A 62 18.49 26.29 -44.53
N LEU A 63 18.24 25.13 -45.15
CA LEU A 63 19.10 24.40 -46.09
C LEU A 63 20.62 24.38 -45.83
N ASP A 64 21.17 23.19 -45.56
CA ASP A 64 22.11 22.53 -46.47
C ASP A 64 22.55 21.17 -45.92
N GLY A 65 22.67 20.16 -46.79
CA GLY A 65 23.62 19.07 -46.53
C GLY A 65 23.18 17.64 -46.82
N LYS A 66 23.20 17.28 -48.11
CA LYS A 66 23.65 15.98 -48.65
C LYS A 66 22.79 14.73 -48.46
N GLN A 67 21.98 14.55 -49.49
CA GLN A 67 21.67 13.32 -50.19
C GLN A 67 22.96 12.69 -50.80
N ASP A 68 23.23 11.42 -50.50
CA ASP A 68 24.10 10.54 -51.30
C ASP A 68 23.30 9.27 -51.63
N ASP A 69 22.98 9.13 -52.90
CA ASP A 69 22.30 7.99 -53.53
C ASP A 69 23.31 6.91 -53.96
N ALA A 70 22.93 5.65 -53.69
CA ALA A 70 23.09 4.46 -54.56
C ALA A 70 24.47 3.77 -54.72
N PRO A 71 24.58 2.61 -55.41
CA PRO A 71 23.82 1.34 -55.28
C PRO A 71 24.72 0.07 -55.34
N GLY A 72 24.14 -1.11 -55.11
CA GLY A 72 24.70 -2.42 -55.51
C GLY A 72 24.00 -3.55 -54.75
N ASP A 73 23.01 -4.26 -55.29
CA ASP A 73 23.10 -5.24 -56.39
C ASP A 73 24.16 -6.32 -56.10
N GLN A 74 23.75 -7.50 -55.64
CA GLN A 74 23.87 -8.76 -56.40
C GLN A 74 23.67 -10.06 -55.59
N VAL A 75 22.87 -10.94 -56.21
CA VAL A 75 23.06 -12.41 -56.37
C VAL A 75 22.53 -13.34 -55.26
N LEU A 76 21.33 -13.87 -55.55
CA LEU A 76 20.89 -15.24 -55.23
C LEU A 76 21.86 -16.28 -55.80
N PRO A 77 22.01 -17.43 -55.15
CA PRO A 77 21.75 -18.65 -55.89
C PRO A 77 20.80 -19.61 -55.17
N ASP A 78 19.93 -20.18 -55.98
CA ASP A 78 19.06 -21.32 -55.71
C ASP A 78 19.84 -22.63 -55.47
N SER A 79 19.20 -23.47 -54.64
CA SER A 79 19.18 -24.95 -54.64
C SER A 79 20.33 -25.73 -53.98
N PRO A 80 20.10 -26.97 -53.46
CA PRO A 80 18.91 -27.81 -53.62
C PRO A 80 18.30 -28.43 -52.34
N THR A 81 17.03 -28.81 -52.49
CA THR A 81 16.29 -29.86 -51.80
C THR A 81 17.06 -31.19 -51.74
N GLU A 82 17.14 -31.82 -50.57
CA GLU A 82 16.66 -33.19 -50.26
C GLU A 82 17.29 -33.75 -48.96
N ALA A 83 16.47 -34.55 -48.28
CA ALA A 83 16.82 -35.68 -47.39
C ALA A 83 16.95 -35.45 -45.87
N GLU A 84 15.84 -35.80 -45.21
CA GLU A 84 15.73 -36.84 -44.17
C GLU A 84 16.21 -36.57 -42.72
N ALA A 85 15.22 -36.71 -41.82
CA ALA A 85 15.25 -37.43 -40.55
C ALA A 85 16.38 -37.10 -39.54
N GLY A 86 16.04 -36.25 -38.58
CA GLY A 86 16.64 -36.21 -37.25
C GLY A 86 15.57 -35.82 -36.23
N GLU A 87 14.97 -36.80 -35.56
CA GLU A 87 14.27 -36.60 -34.29
C GLU A 87 15.27 -36.10 -33.25
N ASP A 88 15.40 -34.78 -33.09
CA ASP A 88 15.88 -34.18 -31.85
C ASP A 88 14.65 -33.80 -31.03
N ALA A 89 14.07 -34.81 -30.39
CA ALA A 89 13.21 -34.58 -29.24
C ALA A 89 14.08 -33.93 -28.17
N ALA A 90 13.86 -32.64 -27.91
CA ALA A 90 14.32 -32.01 -26.70
C ALA A 90 13.87 -32.87 -25.51
N PRO A 91 14.70 -33.10 -24.49
CA PRO A 91 14.25 -33.77 -23.28
C PRO A 91 13.22 -32.87 -22.61
N ASP A 92 11.94 -33.21 -22.77
CA ASP A 92 10.91 -32.91 -21.79
C ASP A 92 11.34 -33.60 -20.49
N THR A 93 12.16 -32.90 -19.70
CA THR A 93 12.41 -33.25 -18.31
C THR A 93 11.07 -33.11 -17.60
N ALA A 94 10.41 -34.25 -17.37
CA ALA A 94 9.28 -34.34 -16.47
C ALA A 94 9.65 -33.63 -15.16
N PRO A 95 8.74 -32.84 -14.54
CA PRO A 95 9.00 -32.24 -13.24
C PRO A 95 9.38 -33.36 -12.29
N ASP A 96 10.61 -33.27 -11.78
CA ASP A 96 11.23 -34.29 -10.95
C ASP A 96 10.29 -34.54 -9.77
N THR A 97 9.67 -35.72 -9.71
CA THR A 97 8.85 -36.15 -8.56
C THR A 97 9.71 -36.50 -7.34
N GLY A 98 10.90 -35.89 -7.26
CA GLY A 98 11.76 -35.92 -6.10
C GLY A 98 10.94 -35.44 -4.91
N THR A 99 10.95 -36.22 -3.83
CA THR A 99 10.25 -35.85 -2.62
C THR A 99 10.96 -34.62 -2.06
N ASP A 100 10.27 -33.49 -1.95
CA ASP A 100 10.83 -32.24 -1.43
C ASP A 100 11.58 -32.51 -0.11
N ARG A 101 12.91 -32.43 -0.15
CA ARG A 101 13.76 -32.79 0.98
C ARG A 101 13.96 -31.55 1.84
N ALA A 102 13.43 -31.57 3.06
CA ALA A 102 13.62 -30.46 3.99
C ALA A 102 15.11 -30.16 4.23
N CYS A 103 15.44 -28.88 4.32
CA CYS A 103 16.81 -28.40 4.53
C CYS A 103 16.86 -27.24 5.51
N THR A 104 18.07 -26.88 5.93
CA THR A 104 18.33 -25.66 6.70
C THR A 104 19.03 -24.63 5.83
N LEU A 105 19.01 -23.35 6.23
CA LEU A 105 19.66 -22.27 5.48
C LEU A 105 21.11 -22.52 5.08
N GLY A 106 21.82 -23.38 5.82
CA GLY A 106 23.19 -23.75 5.46
C GLY A 106 23.29 -24.61 4.19
N GLY A 107 22.16 -25.16 3.70
CA GLY A 107 22.10 -26.01 2.53
C GLY A 107 22.88 -27.31 2.65
N GLY A 108 23.39 -27.65 3.84
CA GLY A 108 24.25 -28.83 4.05
C GLY A 108 23.50 -30.16 3.87
N GLU A 109 22.17 -30.12 3.83
CA GLU A 109 21.30 -31.24 3.55
C GLU A 109 21.03 -31.44 2.05
N CYS A 110 21.45 -30.51 1.20
CA CYS A 110 21.21 -30.50 -0.24
C CYS A 110 22.42 -31.05 -1.02
N GLU A 111 22.15 -31.59 -2.22
CA GLU A 111 23.22 -32.05 -3.11
C GLU A 111 24.06 -30.84 -3.61
N PRO A 112 25.28 -31.06 -4.16
CA PRO A 112 26.16 -29.98 -4.61
C PRO A 112 25.59 -29.05 -5.70
N ASP A 113 24.55 -29.48 -6.40
CA ASP A 113 23.80 -28.77 -7.44
C ASP A 113 22.40 -28.35 -6.97
N GLU A 114 22.15 -28.41 -5.67
CA GLU A 114 20.92 -27.98 -5.04
C GLU A 114 21.17 -26.83 -4.04
N LYS A 115 20.15 -25.98 -3.88
CA LYS A 115 20.05 -24.95 -2.85
C LYS A 115 18.91 -25.27 -1.90
N CYS A 116 19.01 -24.71 -0.70
CA CYS A 116 17.89 -24.69 0.23
C CYS A 116 17.00 -23.47 -0.06
N ALA A 117 15.81 -23.71 -0.60
CA ALA A 117 14.88 -22.67 -1.04
C ALA A 117 13.49 -22.87 -0.42
N PRO A 118 12.70 -21.80 -0.26
CA PRO A 118 11.33 -21.90 0.22
C PRO A 118 10.45 -22.67 -0.79
N LEU A 119 9.58 -23.52 -0.25
CA LEU A 119 8.47 -24.08 -1.02
C LEU A 119 7.27 -23.11 -0.87
N GLY A 120 6.96 -22.35 -1.92
CA GLY A 120 5.86 -21.36 -1.86
C GLY A 120 6.01 -20.25 -0.80
N ALA A 121 4.94 -19.48 -0.60
CA ALA A 121 4.97 -18.24 0.18
C ALA A 121 5.05 -18.42 1.71
N ASN A 122 4.82 -19.62 2.25
CA ASN A 122 4.63 -19.84 3.70
C ASN A 122 5.23 -21.14 4.24
N GLU A 123 6.03 -21.88 3.48
CA GLU A 123 6.36 -23.26 3.82
C GLU A 123 7.82 -23.47 4.27
N ALA A 124 8.12 -24.72 4.61
CA ALA A 124 9.44 -25.18 5.00
C ALA A 124 10.46 -24.95 3.88
N LEU A 125 11.73 -24.81 4.24
CA LEU A 125 12.80 -24.82 3.25
C LEU A 125 13.03 -26.24 2.75
N VAL A 126 13.15 -26.40 1.44
CA VAL A 126 13.39 -27.68 0.77
C VAL A 126 14.56 -27.55 -0.20
N CYS A 127 15.29 -28.64 -0.41
CA CYS A 127 16.34 -28.71 -1.41
C CYS A 127 15.71 -28.67 -2.80
N ARG A 128 16.15 -27.71 -3.61
CA ARG A 128 15.75 -27.53 -5.01
C ARG A 128 17.00 -27.35 -5.86
N PRO A 129 16.96 -27.62 -7.18
CA PRO A 129 18.08 -27.32 -8.07
C PRO A 129 18.56 -25.88 -7.90
N ASP A 130 19.87 -25.68 -7.96
CA ASP A 130 20.44 -24.35 -7.90
C ASP A 130 20.04 -23.53 -9.13
N GLY A 131 19.75 -22.26 -8.91
CA GLY A 131 19.45 -21.33 -9.98
C GLY A 131 20.71 -20.69 -10.56
N ASP A 132 20.53 -19.76 -11.50
CA ASP A 132 21.62 -19.04 -12.17
C ASP A 132 21.58 -17.52 -11.94
N LYS A 133 20.58 -17.01 -11.21
CA LYS A 133 20.35 -15.58 -10.93
C LYS A 133 20.99 -15.15 -9.62
N PHE A 134 21.79 -14.11 -9.68
CA PHE A 134 22.46 -13.51 -8.52
C PHE A 134 21.52 -12.57 -7.75
N PRO A 135 21.83 -12.24 -6.48
CA PRO A 135 21.12 -11.19 -5.75
C PRO A 135 20.96 -9.89 -6.56
N GLY A 136 19.74 -9.35 -6.58
CA GLY A 136 19.36 -8.16 -7.35
C GLY A 136 18.88 -8.45 -8.77
N GLU A 137 19.13 -9.64 -9.31
CA GLU A 137 18.61 -10.03 -10.63
C GLU A 137 17.15 -10.49 -10.54
N PRO A 138 16.35 -10.27 -11.60
CA PRO A 138 14.99 -10.77 -11.66
C PRO A 138 14.99 -12.31 -11.64
N CYS A 139 14.15 -12.89 -10.79
CA CYS A 139 13.86 -14.32 -10.85
C CYS A 139 12.69 -14.54 -11.82
N GLY A 140 12.70 -15.64 -12.57
CA GLY A 140 11.70 -15.90 -13.61
C GLY A 140 10.28 -16.03 -13.06
N ALA A 141 9.32 -16.10 -13.98
CA ALA A 141 7.88 -16.07 -13.70
C ALA A 141 7.36 -17.18 -12.79
N SER A 142 8.15 -18.22 -12.50
CA SER A 142 7.81 -19.28 -11.55
C SER A 142 8.22 -18.96 -10.10
N GLY A 143 8.91 -17.85 -9.86
CA GLY A 143 9.10 -17.24 -8.53
C GLY A 143 9.94 -18.04 -7.53
N LEU A 144 10.45 -19.23 -7.89
CA LEU A 144 10.99 -20.15 -6.87
C LEU A 144 12.32 -20.84 -7.26
N ASP A 145 12.69 -20.87 -8.54
CA ASP A 145 13.79 -21.74 -9.00
C ASP A 145 15.03 -21.02 -9.54
N ASP A 146 14.96 -19.72 -9.82
CA ASP A 146 16.03 -19.09 -10.61
C ASP A 146 17.21 -18.53 -9.80
N CYS A 147 17.12 -18.36 -8.49
CA CYS A 147 18.20 -17.75 -7.71
C CYS A 147 19.34 -18.72 -7.35
N ILE A 148 20.58 -18.23 -7.26
CA ILE A 148 21.70 -19.04 -6.77
C ILE A 148 21.55 -19.43 -5.28
N ALA A 149 22.33 -20.41 -4.84
CA ALA A 149 22.37 -20.87 -3.47
C ALA A 149 22.64 -19.73 -2.48
N GLY A 150 21.91 -19.75 -1.36
CA GLY A 150 21.94 -18.68 -0.35
C GLY A 150 21.07 -17.47 -0.67
N SER A 151 20.29 -17.53 -1.75
CA SER A 151 19.32 -16.49 -2.12
C SER A 151 17.92 -17.10 -2.32
N ALA A 152 16.89 -16.30 -2.08
CA ALA A 152 15.51 -16.63 -2.40
C ALA A 152 14.93 -15.59 -3.34
N CYS A 153 14.05 -16.04 -4.22
CA CYS A 153 13.27 -15.16 -5.06
C CYS A 153 12.19 -14.51 -4.20
N VAL A 154 12.12 -13.19 -4.24
CA VAL A 154 11.12 -12.40 -3.54
C VAL A 154 10.21 -11.77 -4.55
N GLU A 155 8.94 -12.17 -4.55
CA GLU A 155 7.90 -11.51 -5.32
C GLU A 155 7.45 -10.24 -4.59
N TYR A 156 7.58 -9.10 -5.26
CA TYR A 156 7.10 -7.80 -4.79
C TYR A 156 5.72 -7.47 -5.34
N ASP A 157 5.48 -7.87 -6.60
CA ASP A 157 4.17 -7.85 -7.25
C ASP A 157 4.09 -8.97 -8.31
N SER A 158 3.06 -8.94 -9.15
CA SER A 158 2.83 -9.97 -10.17
C SER A 158 3.86 -10.01 -11.29
N THR A 159 4.67 -8.97 -11.46
CA THR A 159 5.65 -8.82 -12.54
C THR A 159 7.08 -8.68 -12.04
N LEU A 160 7.24 -8.26 -10.78
CA LEU A 160 8.51 -7.99 -10.17
C LEU A 160 8.83 -9.02 -9.10
N SER A 161 9.81 -9.85 -9.42
CA SER A 161 10.44 -10.71 -8.44
C SER A 161 11.95 -10.63 -8.59
N THR A 162 12.67 -10.51 -7.47
CA THR A 162 14.14 -10.42 -7.50
C THR A 162 14.76 -11.36 -6.49
N CYS A 163 15.96 -11.85 -6.80
CA CYS A 163 16.73 -12.66 -5.87
C CYS A 163 17.25 -11.78 -4.73
N LYS A 164 16.96 -12.16 -3.49
CA LYS A 164 17.50 -11.52 -2.28
C LYS A 164 18.26 -12.53 -1.42
N PRO A 165 19.34 -12.12 -0.75
CA PRO A 165 20.11 -13.02 0.10
C PRO A 165 19.26 -13.53 1.27
N LEU A 166 19.44 -14.79 1.62
CA LEU A 166 18.87 -15.38 2.83
C LEU A 166 19.73 -15.03 4.04
N CYS A 167 19.11 -14.91 5.21
CA CYS A 167 19.79 -14.56 6.45
C CYS A 167 19.24 -15.30 7.67
N ASN A 168 20.06 -15.37 8.72
CA ASN A 168 19.64 -15.79 10.05
C ASN A 168 20.60 -15.22 11.11
N ASN A 169 20.40 -15.58 12.37
CA ASN A 169 21.25 -15.14 13.48
C ASN A 169 22.74 -15.52 13.34
N SER A 170 23.06 -16.57 12.58
CA SER A 170 24.42 -17.06 12.33
C SER A 170 25.02 -16.55 11.01
N ALA A 171 24.18 -16.02 10.11
CA ALA A 171 24.52 -15.47 8.81
C ALA A 171 23.73 -14.15 8.63
N PRO A 172 24.18 -13.05 9.26
CA PRO A 172 23.52 -11.77 9.14
C PRO A 172 23.65 -11.21 7.72
N CYS A 173 22.81 -10.25 7.40
CA CYS A 173 22.90 -9.53 6.12
C CYS A 173 24.20 -8.75 5.98
N SER A 174 24.62 -8.49 4.73
CA SER A 174 25.76 -7.61 4.47
C SER A 174 25.46 -6.18 4.94
N GLU A 175 26.50 -5.33 5.05
CA GLU A 175 26.35 -3.93 5.45
C GLU A 175 25.41 -3.14 4.52
N ASP A 176 25.20 -3.60 3.29
CA ASP A 176 24.33 -2.99 2.29
C ASP A 176 22.83 -3.26 2.52
N HIS A 177 22.49 -4.09 3.51
CA HIS A 177 21.11 -4.48 3.81
C HIS A 177 20.74 -4.09 5.25
N LEU A 178 19.62 -3.39 5.42
CA LEU A 178 19.23 -2.79 6.70
C LEU A 178 18.77 -3.82 7.73
N ALA A 179 18.11 -4.90 7.32
CA ALA A 179 17.63 -5.90 8.25
C ALA A 179 17.40 -7.29 7.65
N CYS A 180 17.50 -8.29 8.52
CA CYS A 180 17.10 -9.66 8.25
C CYS A 180 15.63 -9.83 8.62
N PHE A 181 14.74 -9.86 7.63
CA PHE A 181 13.30 -9.97 7.87
C PHE A 181 12.88 -11.42 7.99
N PRO A 182 12.24 -11.83 9.10
CA PRO A 182 11.74 -13.18 9.25
C PRO A 182 10.68 -13.47 8.17
N TRP A 183 11.02 -14.31 7.19
CA TRP A 183 10.14 -14.59 6.04
C TRP A 183 9.64 -16.04 6.06
N PHE A 184 10.44 -17.02 6.52
CA PHE A 184 10.07 -18.44 6.43
C PHE A 184 10.09 -19.20 7.78
N GLY A 185 9.04 -20.01 7.99
CA GLY A 185 9.01 -21.14 8.93
C GLY A 185 8.24 -20.93 10.25
N PRO A 186 7.70 -22.00 10.87
CA PRO A 186 7.10 -21.93 12.20
C PRO A 186 8.16 -21.55 13.25
N GLY A 187 7.77 -20.68 14.18
CA GLY A 187 8.67 -20.02 15.14
C GLY A 187 9.71 -20.94 15.78
N GLY A 188 10.98 -20.76 15.40
CA GLY A 188 12.11 -21.46 16.00
C GLY A 188 13.36 -21.60 15.13
N SER A 189 13.21 -21.58 13.81
CA SER A 189 14.32 -21.63 12.84
C SER A 189 14.03 -20.69 11.68
N VAL A 190 13.91 -19.40 12.02
CA VAL A 190 13.44 -18.40 11.07
C VAL A 190 14.58 -18.08 10.11
N ALA A 191 14.43 -18.58 8.90
CA ALA A 191 15.17 -18.06 7.78
C ALA A 191 14.54 -16.72 7.40
N GLY A 192 15.35 -15.68 7.41
CA GLY A 192 14.94 -14.38 6.92
C GLY A 192 15.46 -14.10 5.53
N ILE A 193 15.02 -12.98 4.99
CA ILE A 193 15.54 -12.39 3.77
C ILE A 193 16.18 -11.05 4.12
N CYS A 194 17.33 -10.78 3.53
CA CYS A 194 17.96 -9.48 3.60
C CYS A 194 17.17 -8.48 2.75
N LEU A 195 16.53 -7.54 3.42
CA LEU A 195 15.78 -6.46 2.80
C LEU A 195 16.26 -5.12 3.38
N GLY A 196 15.86 -4.05 2.71
CA GLY A 196 16.30 -2.70 3.03
C GLY A 196 17.58 -2.38 2.29
N ASP A 197 17.44 -1.92 1.06
CA ASP A 197 18.52 -1.19 0.41
C ASP A 197 18.55 0.23 1.01
N ASP A 198 19.73 0.85 1.15
CA ASP A 198 19.88 2.25 1.61
C ASP A 198 19.44 3.22 0.51
N CYS A 199 18.15 3.19 0.21
CA CYS A 199 17.50 4.02 -0.78
C CYS A 199 16.32 4.78 -0.19
N LEU A 200 16.09 5.97 -0.73
CA LEU A 200 14.94 6.82 -0.41
C LEU A 200 14.13 7.05 -1.70
N PRO A 201 12.82 6.74 -1.71
CA PRO A 201 11.95 7.12 -2.80
C PRO A 201 12.08 8.62 -3.12
N PRO A 202 12.06 9.02 -4.41
CA PRO A 202 11.75 8.21 -5.57
C PRO A 202 12.87 7.28 -6.10
N ALA A 203 14.15 7.62 -5.91
CA ALA A 203 15.29 6.85 -6.46
C ALA A 203 16.65 7.15 -5.82
N VAL A 204 16.70 7.90 -4.72
CA VAL A 204 17.98 8.22 -4.06
C VAL A 204 18.60 6.93 -3.56
N GLY A 205 19.88 6.69 -3.84
CA GLY A 205 20.61 5.49 -3.37
C GLY A 205 20.52 4.28 -4.30
N CYS A 206 19.77 4.34 -5.40
CA CYS A 206 19.73 3.27 -6.40
C CYS A 206 20.61 3.55 -7.63
N ASP A 207 20.99 2.50 -8.34
CA ASP A 207 21.78 2.61 -9.58
C ASP A 207 20.96 3.18 -10.75
N ASP A 208 21.65 3.64 -11.80
CA ASP A 208 21.01 4.11 -13.03
C ASP A 208 20.06 3.04 -13.62
N GLY A 209 18.82 3.43 -13.88
CA GLY A 209 17.78 2.51 -14.38
C GLY A 209 17.03 1.75 -13.29
N GLN A 210 17.28 2.03 -12.01
CA GLN A 210 16.52 1.53 -10.88
C GLN A 210 15.63 2.62 -10.26
N ARG A 211 14.64 2.20 -9.47
CA ARG A 211 13.81 3.04 -8.61
C ARG A 211 13.85 2.49 -7.19
N CYS A 212 13.71 3.37 -6.21
CA CYS A 212 13.53 2.94 -4.83
C CYS A 212 12.03 2.67 -4.62
N THR A 213 11.69 1.45 -4.23
CA THR A 213 10.33 1.05 -3.91
C THR A 213 10.20 0.80 -2.42
N VAL A 214 8.98 0.92 -1.88
CA VAL A 214 8.66 0.49 -0.52
C VAL A 214 8.02 -0.88 -0.59
N LEU A 215 8.60 -1.81 0.15
CA LEU A 215 8.12 -3.17 0.34
C LEU A 215 7.39 -3.20 1.68
N SER A 216 6.12 -3.61 1.65
CA SER A 216 5.35 -3.83 2.85
C SER A 216 5.47 -5.30 3.27
N ALA A 217 6.16 -5.57 4.37
CA ALA A 217 6.07 -6.86 5.05
C ALA A 217 5.25 -6.67 6.33
N ASP A 218 3.95 -6.96 6.27
CA ASP A 218 2.89 -6.97 7.32
C ASP A 218 2.80 -5.78 8.30
N THR A 219 3.90 -5.30 8.85
CA THR A 219 4.00 -4.26 9.88
C THR A 219 5.21 -3.34 9.74
N THR A 220 6.12 -3.58 8.78
CA THR A 220 7.32 -2.76 8.57
C THR A 220 7.51 -2.46 7.08
N ALA A 221 7.60 -1.17 6.76
CA ALA A 221 8.04 -0.71 5.44
C ALA A 221 9.56 -0.84 5.34
N VAL A 222 10.05 -1.49 4.29
CA VAL A 222 11.47 -1.45 3.92
C VAL A 222 11.64 -0.99 2.51
N THR A 223 12.74 -0.30 2.24
CA THR A 223 13.06 0.21 0.92
C THR A 223 13.86 -0.83 0.12
N ALA A 224 13.67 -0.85 -1.19
CA ALA A 224 14.48 -1.68 -2.08
C ALA A 224 14.70 -0.99 -3.43
N CYS A 225 15.90 -1.12 -3.97
CA CYS A 225 16.20 -0.74 -5.34
C CYS A 225 15.74 -1.85 -6.28
N VAL A 226 14.82 -1.49 -7.17
CA VAL A 226 14.24 -2.40 -8.16
C VAL A 226 14.37 -1.80 -9.55
N PRO A 227 14.41 -2.60 -10.63
CA PRO A 227 14.39 -2.07 -11.99
C PRO A 227 13.25 -1.06 -12.18
N ALA A 228 13.55 0.08 -12.76
CA ALA A 228 12.54 1.04 -13.18
C ALA A 228 12.00 0.66 -14.56
N GLY A 229 10.68 0.77 -14.75
CA GLY A 229 10.05 0.59 -16.05
C GLY A 229 9.77 1.92 -16.75
N SER A 230 8.88 1.90 -17.74
CA SER A 230 8.51 3.10 -18.49
C SER A 230 7.08 3.58 -18.24
N VAL A 231 6.30 2.85 -17.43
CA VAL A 231 4.90 3.20 -17.16
C VAL A 231 4.82 4.49 -16.31
N PRO A 232 4.22 5.57 -16.83
CA PRO A 232 4.12 6.83 -16.09
C PRO A 232 3.10 6.72 -14.93
N VAL A 233 3.14 7.67 -14.00
CA VAL A 233 2.10 7.82 -12.95
C VAL A 233 0.70 7.84 -13.58
N GLY A 234 -0.21 7.07 -13.00
CA GLY A 234 -1.58 6.84 -13.49
C GLY A 234 -1.69 5.76 -14.56
N GLY A 235 -0.57 5.23 -15.08
CA GLY A 235 -0.56 4.13 -16.04
C GLY A 235 -0.79 2.76 -15.41
N ASP A 236 -1.22 1.80 -16.24
CA ASP A 236 -1.42 0.39 -15.87
C ASP A 236 -0.06 -0.33 -15.80
N CYS A 237 0.27 -0.86 -14.64
CA CYS A 237 1.52 -1.57 -14.38
C CYS A 237 1.33 -3.08 -14.17
N SER A 238 0.25 -3.64 -14.68
CA SER A 238 0.00 -5.09 -14.60
C SER A 238 0.97 -5.95 -15.42
N THR A 239 1.67 -5.36 -16.39
CA THR A 239 2.60 -6.06 -17.28
C THR A 239 3.97 -5.39 -17.41
N GLU A 240 4.10 -4.15 -16.96
CA GLU A 240 5.33 -3.37 -17.06
C GLU A 240 5.52 -2.51 -15.81
N GLU A 241 6.77 -2.34 -15.40
CA GLU A 241 7.14 -1.58 -14.21
C GLU A 241 6.88 -0.08 -14.33
N CYS A 242 6.66 0.53 -13.17
CA CYS A 242 6.53 1.97 -13.06
C CYS A 242 7.86 2.70 -13.33
N ALA A 243 7.76 3.88 -13.94
CA ALA A 243 8.86 4.82 -14.09
C ALA A 243 9.42 5.26 -12.71
N PRO A 244 10.66 5.77 -12.65
CA PRO A 244 11.24 6.29 -11.41
C PRO A 244 10.31 7.30 -10.72
N GLY A 245 10.15 7.15 -9.41
CA GLY A 245 9.26 7.96 -8.60
C GLY A 245 7.80 7.55 -8.55
N ALA A 246 7.47 6.40 -9.12
CA ALA A 246 6.18 5.76 -8.93
C ALA A 246 6.31 4.33 -8.40
N MET A 247 5.25 3.87 -7.74
CA MET A 247 5.07 2.51 -7.25
C MET A 247 3.85 1.87 -7.90
N CYS A 248 3.98 0.62 -8.31
CA CYS A 248 2.84 -0.15 -8.78
C CYS A 248 2.00 -0.58 -7.57
N VAL A 249 0.75 -0.15 -7.52
CA VAL A 249 -0.18 -0.54 -6.45
C VAL A 249 -1.45 -1.12 -7.01
N LYS A 250 -2.01 -2.08 -6.29
CA LYS A 250 -3.31 -2.65 -6.62
C LYS A 250 -4.43 -1.69 -6.21
N THR A 251 -5.20 -1.21 -7.16
CA THR A 251 -6.40 -0.39 -6.95
C THR A 251 -7.61 -1.16 -7.47
N GLY A 252 -8.37 -1.77 -6.56
CA GLY A 252 -9.49 -2.65 -6.91
C GLY A 252 -9.02 -3.89 -7.68
N ALA A 253 -9.48 -4.03 -8.93
CA ALA A 253 -9.12 -5.14 -9.82
C ALA A 253 -7.92 -4.83 -10.75
N SER A 254 -7.37 -3.62 -10.70
CA SER A 254 -6.30 -3.15 -11.58
C SER A 254 -5.04 -2.81 -10.80
N TYR A 255 -3.92 -2.70 -11.51
CA TYR A 255 -2.64 -2.24 -10.99
C TYR A 255 -2.31 -0.89 -11.62
N VAL A 256 -1.98 0.12 -10.81
CA VAL A 256 -1.75 1.49 -11.27
C VAL A 256 -0.48 2.05 -10.65
N CYS A 257 0.33 2.74 -11.45
CA CYS A 257 1.49 3.48 -10.96
C CYS A 257 1.05 4.73 -10.18
N ARG A 258 1.44 4.84 -8.90
CA ARG A 258 1.17 6.02 -8.06
C ARG A 258 2.47 6.71 -7.69
N ALA A 259 2.48 8.04 -7.72
CA ALA A 259 3.65 8.83 -7.33
C ALA A 259 3.90 8.72 -5.82
N TYR A 260 5.16 8.78 -5.40
CA TYR A 260 5.51 9.00 -4.00
C TYR A 260 5.22 10.45 -3.57
N CYS A 261 4.97 10.65 -2.28
CA CYS A 261 4.78 11.97 -1.65
C CYS A 261 5.30 11.96 -0.20
N ASP A 262 5.60 13.14 0.33
CA ASP A 262 6.00 13.43 1.72
C ASP A 262 4.97 14.37 2.39
N GLY A 263 3.84 14.61 1.72
CA GLY A 263 2.79 15.53 2.15
C GLY A 263 1.71 15.71 1.07
N GLY A 264 0.54 16.24 1.45
CA GLY A 264 -0.56 16.47 0.50
C GLY A 264 -0.22 17.43 -0.65
N GLU A 265 0.76 18.33 -0.47
CA GLU A 265 1.18 19.31 -1.48
C GLU A 265 1.99 18.68 -2.64
N ASP A 266 2.55 17.48 -2.43
CA ASP A 266 3.38 16.80 -3.44
C ASP A 266 2.53 16.16 -4.54
N CYS A 267 1.22 16.06 -4.33
CA CYS A 267 0.33 15.45 -5.28
C CYS A 267 -0.12 16.47 -6.34
N GLY A 268 0.17 16.14 -7.61
CA GLY A 268 0.04 17.06 -8.74
C GLY A 268 -1.38 17.50 -9.11
N SER A 269 -2.41 17.10 -8.36
CA SER A 269 -3.77 17.58 -8.52
C SER A 269 -4.42 17.95 -7.18
N ALA A 270 -5.31 18.93 -7.21
CA ALA A 270 -6.11 19.34 -6.04
C ALA A 270 -7.08 18.27 -5.52
N THR A 271 -7.24 17.17 -6.27
CA THR A 271 -8.08 16.02 -5.90
C THR A 271 -7.25 14.85 -5.41
N GLN A 272 -5.92 14.93 -5.47
CA GLN A 272 -5.04 13.91 -4.95
C GLN A 272 -4.52 14.35 -3.58
N HIS A 273 -4.23 13.36 -2.75
CA HIS A 273 -3.61 13.57 -1.46
C HIS A 273 -2.57 12.48 -1.22
N CYS A 274 -1.71 12.72 -0.25
CA CYS A 274 -0.73 11.74 0.16
C CYS A 274 -1.37 10.76 1.12
N ALA A 275 -1.44 9.49 0.74
CA ALA A 275 -1.86 8.41 1.63
C ALA A 275 -0.63 7.65 2.10
N TRP A 276 -0.54 7.33 3.40
CA TRP A 276 0.52 6.49 3.94
C TRP A 276 -0.05 5.07 4.16
N PRO A 277 0.04 4.18 3.15
CA PRO A 277 -0.51 2.83 3.26
C PRO A 277 0.29 1.95 4.23
N TRP A 278 1.45 2.42 4.69
CA TRP A 278 2.32 1.73 5.62
C TRP A 278 2.12 2.28 7.03
N THR A 279 2.25 1.42 8.04
CA THR A 279 2.26 1.85 9.44
C THR A 279 3.37 2.87 9.68
N SER A 280 3.19 3.69 10.72
CA SER A 280 3.83 4.97 11.10
C SER A 280 5.37 5.13 11.09
N LEU A 281 6.12 4.32 10.35
CA LEU A 281 7.58 4.34 10.29
C LEU A 281 8.13 4.84 8.94
N SER A 282 7.28 4.99 7.91
CA SER A 282 7.68 5.61 6.65
C SER A 282 7.20 7.06 6.60
N GLU A 283 8.12 8.00 6.40
CA GLU A 283 7.79 9.41 6.10
C GLU A 283 7.20 9.57 4.68
N VAL A 284 7.35 8.55 3.83
CA VAL A 284 6.87 8.57 2.44
C VAL A 284 5.48 7.92 2.34
N GLY A 285 4.57 8.58 1.62
CA GLY A 285 3.26 8.07 1.21
C GLY A 285 3.15 7.93 -0.32
N LEU A 286 1.94 7.67 -0.81
CA LEU A 286 1.58 7.58 -2.22
C LEU A 286 0.45 8.56 -2.55
N CYS A 287 0.61 9.27 -3.67
CA CYS A 287 -0.45 10.11 -4.21
C CYS A 287 -1.58 9.24 -4.74
N THR A 288 -2.71 9.28 -4.04
CA THR A 288 -3.94 8.62 -4.46
C THR A 288 -5.02 9.68 -4.72
N GLU A 289 -6.03 9.31 -5.51
CA GLU A 289 -7.20 10.17 -5.64
C GLU A 289 -7.90 10.19 -4.29
N GLY A 290 -8.08 11.39 -3.74
CA GLY A 290 -8.92 11.63 -2.58
C GLY A 290 -10.31 11.13 -2.80
N CYS A 291 -10.82 10.46 -1.78
CA CYS A 291 -12.24 10.27 -1.65
C CYS A 291 -12.79 11.36 -0.72
N ASP A 292 -14.09 11.64 -0.87
CA ASP A 292 -14.80 12.55 0.02
C ASP A 292 -15.50 11.73 1.11
N PRO A 293 -15.07 11.80 2.38
CA PRO A 293 -15.66 11.01 3.45
C PRO A 293 -17.01 11.56 3.91
N VAL A 294 -17.35 12.80 3.59
CA VAL A 294 -18.67 13.37 3.87
C VAL A 294 -19.67 12.88 2.82
N ARG A 295 -19.30 12.96 1.54
CA ARG A 295 -20.16 12.61 0.40
C ARG A 295 -20.09 11.14 0.02
N GLN A 296 -19.12 10.40 0.56
CA GLN A 296 -18.80 9.01 0.21
C GLN A 296 -18.63 8.81 -1.29
N THR A 297 -17.86 9.70 -1.91
CA THR A 297 -17.52 9.65 -3.35
C THR A 297 -16.04 9.41 -3.54
N GLY A 298 -15.66 8.77 -4.65
CA GLY A 298 -14.25 8.51 -5.00
C GLY A 298 -13.79 7.09 -4.71
N CYS A 299 -14.56 6.31 -3.93
CA CYS A 299 -14.29 4.90 -3.66
C CYS A 299 -15.09 3.95 -4.56
N GLY A 300 -14.62 2.70 -4.68
CA GLY A 300 -15.35 1.64 -5.37
C GLY A 300 -16.61 1.19 -4.63
N THR A 301 -17.45 0.37 -5.29
CA THR A 301 -18.78 -0.04 -4.81
C THR A 301 -18.81 -0.84 -3.50
N ASP A 302 -17.66 -1.39 -3.07
CA ASP A 302 -17.52 -2.18 -1.85
C ASP A 302 -16.52 -1.52 -0.86
N GLN A 303 -16.34 -0.20 -0.98
CA GLN A 303 -15.40 0.59 -0.17
C GLN A 303 -16.06 1.86 0.39
N GLY A 304 -15.69 2.22 1.62
CA GLY A 304 -15.99 3.51 2.22
C GLY A 304 -14.77 4.44 2.15
N CYS A 305 -15.04 5.74 2.13
CA CYS A 305 -14.02 6.77 2.28
C CYS A 305 -13.84 7.15 3.74
N TYR A 306 -12.61 7.09 4.24
CA TYR A 306 -12.25 7.36 5.63
C TYR A 306 -11.06 8.30 5.72
N PHE A 307 -10.94 9.06 6.80
CA PHE A 307 -9.70 9.79 7.07
C PHE A 307 -8.61 8.83 7.55
N MET A 308 -7.40 9.03 7.04
CA MET A 308 -6.21 8.26 7.43
C MET A 308 -5.43 8.99 8.51
N ASP A 309 -5.11 10.26 8.24
CA ASP A 309 -4.57 11.17 9.24
C ASP A 309 -5.51 12.38 9.36
N PRO A 310 -6.19 12.52 10.50
CA PRO A 310 -6.99 13.70 10.78
C PRO A 310 -6.23 15.03 10.67
N ALA A 311 -4.91 15.03 10.92
CA ALA A 311 -4.10 16.22 11.09
C ALA A 311 -3.83 16.94 9.77
N ASP A 312 -3.63 16.17 8.70
CA ASP A 312 -3.48 16.68 7.35
C ASP A 312 -4.76 16.55 6.51
N GLY A 313 -5.75 15.78 6.98
CA GLY A 313 -7.01 15.56 6.29
C GLY A 313 -6.91 14.57 5.14
N SER A 314 -5.90 13.70 5.11
CA SER A 314 -5.74 12.63 4.14
C SER A 314 -6.91 11.63 4.21
N THR A 315 -7.38 11.13 3.06
CA THR A 315 -8.59 10.28 2.96
C THR A 315 -8.42 9.09 2.04
N ASP A 316 -8.61 7.87 2.52
CA ASP A 316 -8.41 6.67 1.69
C ASP A 316 -9.63 5.74 1.69
N CYS A 317 -9.68 4.86 0.69
CA CYS A 317 -10.76 3.94 0.44
C CYS A 317 -10.50 2.58 1.12
N PHE A 318 -11.22 2.30 2.20
CA PHE A 318 -11.16 1.02 2.91
C PHE A 318 -12.39 0.16 2.61
N PRO A 319 -12.33 -1.17 2.83
CA PRO A 319 -13.53 -2.00 2.83
C PRO A 319 -14.62 -1.38 3.70
N GLU A 320 -15.87 -1.41 3.24
CA GLU A 320 -16.98 -0.82 4.00
C GLU A 320 -17.06 -1.42 5.40
N GLY A 321 -17.07 -0.54 6.39
CA GLY A 321 -17.33 -0.94 7.76
C GLY A 321 -18.76 -1.40 7.98
N THR A 322 -19.03 -1.93 9.17
CA THR A 322 -20.34 -2.50 9.52
C THR A 322 -20.96 -1.87 10.77
N LEU A 323 -20.17 -1.09 11.52
CA LEU A 323 -20.65 -0.46 12.74
C LEU A 323 -21.52 0.77 12.43
N PRO A 324 -22.78 0.80 12.87
CA PRO A 324 -23.65 1.94 12.65
C PRO A 324 -23.29 3.12 13.54
N GLU A 325 -23.86 4.29 13.24
CA GLU A 325 -23.68 5.50 14.05
C GLU A 325 -24.03 5.24 15.53
N GLY A 326 -23.14 5.68 16.42
CA GLY A 326 -23.26 5.50 17.87
C GLY A 326 -22.83 4.12 18.39
N ALA A 327 -22.41 3.18 17.52
CA ALA A 327 -21.78 1.95 17.97
C ALA A 327 -20.38 2.22 18.58
N ASP A 328 -20.00 1.43 19.58
CA ASP A 328 -18.65 1.44 20.17
C ASP A 328 -17.67 0.80 19.18
N CYS A 329 -16.67 1.58 18.77
CA CYS A 329 -15.62 1.16 17.84
C CYS A 329 -14.24 1.09 18.51
N SER A 330 -14.19 1.13 19.84
CA SER A 330 -12.94 1.12 20.62
C SER A 330 -12.11 -0.17 20.46
N SER A 331 -12.69 -1.24 19.93
CA SER A 331 -11.97 -2.48 19.63
C SER A 331 -11.06 -2.36 18.41
N LEU A 332 -11.32 -1.39 17.52
CA LEU A 332 -10.65 -1.20 16.22
C LEU A 332 -10.68 -2.44 15.30
N VAL A 333 -11.49 -3.46 15.63
CA VAL A 333 -11.62 -4.68 14.83
C VAL A 333 -12.61 -4.47 13.69
N ASP A 334 -13.67 -3.72 13.96
CA ASP A 334 -14.72 -3.41 12.99
C ASP A 334 -14.69 -1.92 12.65
N PHE A 335 -14.82 -1.60 11.37
CA PHE A 335 -14.90 -0.22 10.89
C PHE A 335 -16.32 0.32 10.99
N CYS A 336 -16.44 1.63 11.13
CA CYS A 336 -17.71 2.33 11.02
C CYS A 336 -18.24 2.30 9.58
N LEU A 337 -19.57 2.29 9.42
CA LEU A 337 -20.19 2.39 8.08
C LEU A 337 -19.65 3.62 7.32
N PRO A 338 -19.59 3.56 5.97
CA PRO A 338 -19.29 4.72 5.14
C PRO A 338 -20.05 5.98 5.58
N GLY A 339 -19.33 7.10 5.70
CA GLY A 339 -19.85 8.38 6.18
C GLY A 339 -19.66 8.60 7.68
N LEU A 340 -19.07 7.62 8.38
CA LEU A 340 -18.82 7.66 9.80
C LEU A 340 -17.33 7.42 10.10
N ASP A 341 -16.86 7.93 11.23
CA ASP A 341 -15.52 7.65 11.77
C ASP A 341 -15.55 7.25 13.24
N CYS A 342 -14.51 6.57 13.68
CA CYS A 342 -14.35 6.14 15.06
C CYS A 342 -13.80 7.27 15.93
N VAL A 343 -14.71 8.05 16.51
CA VAL A 343 -14.37 9.30 17.21
C VAL A 343 -14.39 9.13 18.71
N LEU A 344 -13.37 9.64 19.39
CA LEU A 344 -13.34 9.71 20.84
C LEU A 344 -14.48 10.59 21.37
N GLN A 345 -15.39 10.02 22.16
CA GLN A 345 -16.45 10.80 22.77
C GLN A 345 -15.96 11.53 24.02
N PRO A 346 -16.00 12.88 24.07
CA PRO A 346 -15.63 13.62 25.27
C PRO A 346 -16.58 13.29 26.44
N GLY A 347 -16.03 13.19 27.65
CA GLY A 347 -16.82 13.14 28.88
C GLY A 347 -17.33 11.75 29.31
N THR A 348 -16.96 10.66 28.62
CA THR A 348 -17.30 9.27 28.98
C THR A 348 -16.43 8.72 30.13
N GLY A 349 -16.34 9.43 31.26
CA GLY A 349 -15.68 8.93 32.47
C GLY A 349 -14.17 8.66 32.31
N PRO A 350 -13.56 7.80 33.16
CA PRO A 350 -12.12 7.51 33.12
C PRO A 350 -11.68 6.61 31.95
N SER A 351 -12.63 6.10 31.16
CA SER A 351 -12.39 5.24 30.01
C SER A 351 -12.59 6.03 28.72
N PHE A 352 -11.52 6.23 27.96
CA PHE A 352 -11.60 6.79 26.62
C PHE A 352 -12.35 5.80 25.72
N GLN A 353 -13.63 6.09 25.43
CA GLN A 353 -14.46 5.28 24.54
C GLN A 353 -14.65 6.00 23.21
N TYR A 354 -14.50 5.24 22.14
CA TYR A 354 -14.66 5.70 20.77
C TYR A 354 -16.00 5.21 20.23
N PHE A 355 -16.70 6.08 19.52
CA PHE A 355 -17.99 5.77 18.91
C PHE A 355 -18.01 6.20 17.46
N CYS A 356 -18.73 5.46 16.64
CA CYS A 356 -18.97 5.85 15.26
C CYS A 356 -19.78 7.15 15.21
N ARG A 357 -19.23 8.20 14.61
CA ARG A 357 -19.86 9.52 14.46
C ARG A 357 -19.86 9.92 12.99
N ALA A 358 -20.98 10.49 12.54
CA ALA A 358 -21.08 10.97 11.17
C ALA A 358 -20.19 12.18 10.94
N PHE A 359 -19.55 12.24 9.77
CA PHE A 359 -18.94 13.47 9.28
C PHE A 359 -20.03 14.51 8.98
N CYS A 360 -19.65 15.78 9.05
CA CYS A 360 -20.56 16.87 8.70
C CYS A 360 -19.84 18.04 8.07
N ASP A 361 -20.54 18.75 7.17
CA ASP A 361 -20.13 20.04 6.64
C ASP A 361 -21.35 20.96 6.50
N ALA A 362 -21.17 22.14 5.90
CA ALA A 362 -22.27 23.09 5.72
C ALA A 362 -23.38 22.57 4.77
N ASP A 363 -23.03 21.67 3.85
CA ASP A 363 -23.95 21.06 2.88
C ASP A 363 -24.55 19.73 3.39
N HIS A 364 -23.92 19.11 4.40
CA HIS A 364 -24.31 17.86 5.06
C HIS A 364 -24.39 18.09 6.58
N PRO A 365 -25.41 18.82 7.05
CA PRO A 365 -25.57 19.10 8.47
C PRO A 365 -25.98 17.85 9.25
N CYS A 366 -25.71 17.88 10.56
CA CYS A 366 -26.08 16.80 11.45
C CYS A 366 -27.59 16.60 11.54
N THR A 367 -28.01 15.33 11.48
CA THR A 367 -29.42 14.96 11.72
C THR A 367 -29.82 15.22 13.17
N SER A 368 -28.85 15.10 14.10
CA SER A 368 -28.98 15.45 15.51
C SER A 368 -27.63 15.90 16.07
N GLY A 369 -27.68 16.79 17.06
CA GLY A 369 -26.47 17.32 17.69
C GLY A 369 -25.84 18.47 16.90
N ASP A 370 -24.61 18.82 17.26
CA ASP A 370 -23.86 19.92 16.66
C ASP A 370 -22.71 19.41 15.80
N CYS A 371 -22.57 20.02 14.61
CA CYS A 371 -21.42 19.79 13.74
C CYS A 371 -20.19 20.50 14.32
N SER A 372 -19.35 19.75 15.02
CA SER A 372 -18.24 20.31 15.80
C SER A 372 -16.93 19.59 15.51
N THR A 373 -15.83 20.32 15.66
CA THR A 373 -14.49 19.74 15.59
C THR A 373 -14.21 18.97 16.86
N THR A 374 -13.67 17.76 16.73
CA THR A 374 -13.13 17.05 17.90
C THR A 374 -11.80 17.70 18.28
N GLN A 375 -11.32 17.47 19.50
CA GLN A 375 -10.04 18.06 19.94
C GLN A 375 -8.83 17.55 19.15
N ALA A 376 -9.01 16.54 18.29
CA ALA A 376 -7.93 16.02 17.48
C ALA A 376 -7.49 17.07 16.44
N THR A 377 -8.40 17.61 15.61
CA THR A 377 -8.02 18.49 14.49
C THR A 377 -9.13 19.47 14.08
N GLU A 378 -8.75 20.67 13.63
CA GLU A 378 -9.70 21.70 13.16
C GLU A 378 -10.26 21.38 11.75
N ALA A 379 -9.60 20.49 11.01
CA ALA A 379 -9.97 20.10 9.66
C ALA A 379 -11.23 19.20 9.64
N LEU A 380 -11.46 18.42 10.69
CA LEU A 380 -12.54 17.43 10.74
C LEU A 380 -13.70 17.90 11.60
N LYS A 381 -14.92 17.75 11.07
CA LYS A 381 -16.15 18.01 11.83
C LYS A 381 -17.02 16.76 11.88
N PHE A 382 -17.56 16.54 13.06
CA PHE A 382 -18.40 15.38 13.37
C PHE A 382 -19.69 15.81 14.03
N CYS A 383 -20.72 14.99 13.85
CA CYS A 383 -21.98 15.13 14.57
C CYS A 383 -21.84 14.65 16.00
N MET A 384 -21.72 15.61 16.92
CA MET A 384 -21.56 15.34 18.34
C MET A 384 -22.91 15.53 19.07
N PRO A 385 -23.25 14.63 20.01
CA PRO A 385 -24.55 14.63 20.70
C PRO A 385 -24.77 15.82 21.64
#